data_AF-B4UWD0-F1
#
_entry.id   AF-B4UWD0-F1
#
_cell.length_a   1.000
_cell.length_b   1.000
_cell.length_c   1.000
_cell.angle_alpha   90.00
_cell.angle_beta   90.00
_cell.angle_gamma   90.00
#
_symmetry.space_group_name_H-M   'P 1'
#
loop_
_entity.id
_entity.type
_entity.pdbx_description
1 polymer ?
#
loop_
_entity_poly.entity_id
_entity_poly.type
_entity_poly.pdbx_seq_one_letter_code
_entity_poly.pdbx_strand_id
1 'polypeptide(L)' 'IISKAAMNAYTRIVAKKYPTICINSVCPGYVKTDITANTRLLTAEGAASAVKLALLSNASSGLF' A
#
# COMPACT_ATOMS: atom_id res chain seq x y z
N ILE A 1 -12.90 -4.85 -6.20
CA ILE A 1 -12.19 -3.94 -7.16
C ILE A 1 -12.52 -2.48 -6.85
N ILE A 2 -13.80 -2.09 -6.80
CA ILE A 2 -14.22 -0.69 -6.59
C ILE A 2 -13.62 -0.05 -5.33
N SER A 3 -13.70 -0.72 -4.17
CA SER A 3 -13.19 -0.15 -2.91
C SER A 3 -11.68 0.13 -2.94
N LYS A 4 -10.88 -0.73 -3.59
CA LYS A 4 -9.43 -0.56 -3.71
C LYS A 4 -9.06 0.47 -4.79
N ALA A 5 -9.80 0.51 -5.90
CA ALA A 5 -9.65 1.57 -6.90
C ALA A 5 -9.97 2.96 -6.30
N ALA A 6 -11.03 3.06 -5.49
CA ALA A 6 -11.38 4.27 -4.76
C ALA A 6 -10.29 4.69 -3.77
N MET A 7 -9.69 3.75 -3.04
CA MET A 7 -8.54 4.01 -2.14
C MET A 7 -7.33 4.57 -2.90
N ASN A 8 -7.02 4.01 -4.07
CA ASN A 8 -5.92 4.49 -4.91
C ASN A 8 -6.18 5.91 -5.43
N ALA A 9 -7.41 6.21 -5.83
CA ALA A 9 -7.80 7.57 -6.21
C ALA A 9 -7.71 8.54 -5.02
N TYR A 10 -8.17 8.12 -3.84
CA TYR A 10 -8.11 8.92 -2.62
C TYR A 10 -6.66 9.22 -2.21
N THR A 11 -5.77 8.24 -2.31
CA THR A 11 -4.32 8.43 -2.07
C THR A 11 -3.75 9.57 -2.90
N ARG A 12 -4.09 9.66 -4.19
CA ARG A 12 -3.65 10.75 -5.08
C ARG A 12 -4.20 12.11 -4.65
N ILE A 13 -5.45 12.17 -4.21
CA ILE A 13 -6.08 13.40 -3.72
C ILE A 13 -5.39 13.88 -2.44
N VAL A 14 -5.17 12.98 -1.49
CA VAL A 14 -4.57 13.32 -0.20
C VAL A 14 -3.08 13.68 -0.35
N ALA A 15 -2.34 12.99 -1.20
CA ALA A 15 -0.94 13.33 -1.52
C ALA A 15 -0.80 14.76 -2.09
N LYS A 16 -1.73 15.18 -2.95
CA LYS A 16 -1.78 16.57 -3.45
C LYS A 16 -2.13 17.59 -2.36
N LYS A 17 -2.98 17.19 -1.40
CA LYS A 17 -3.38 18.05 -0.28
C LYS A 17 -2.25 18.27 0.73
N TYR A 18 -1.39 17.27 0.93
CA TYR A 18 -0.29 17.32 1.90
C TYR A 18 1.06 17.02 1.23
N PRO A 19 1.66 17.99 0.51
CA PRO A 19 2.87 17.76 -0.29
C PRO A 19 4.12 17.48 0.56
N THR A 20 4.10 17.79 1.85
CA THR A 20 5.22 17.53 2.78
C THR A 20 5.21 16.12 3.37
N ILE A 21 4.14 15.35 3.15
CA ILE A 21 3.98 13.98 3.66
C ILE A 21 3.99 13.01 2.47
N CYS A 22 4.76 11.93 2.58
CA CYS A 22 4.74 10.84 1.60
C CYS A 22 3.51 9.95 1.82
N ILE A 23 2.58 9.95 0.87
CA ILE A 23 1.30 9.23 0.98
C ILE A 23 1.13 8.37 -0.28
N ASN A 24 1.14 7.06 -0.10
CA ASN A 24 1.03 6.10 -1.19
C ASN A 24 0.15 4.91 -0.78
N SER A 25 -0.35 4.19 -1.78
CA SER A 25 -1.01 2.89 -1.57
C SER A 25 -0.07 1.79 -2.05
N VAL A 26 -0.14 0.61 -1.44
CA VAL A 26 0.69 -0.54 -1.82
C VAL A 26 -0.14 -1.80 -1.96
N CYS A 27 0.26 -2.68 -2.88
CA CYS A 27 -0.23 -4.04 -2.93
C CYS A 27 0.78 -4.95 -2.22
N PRO A 28 0.40 -5.66 -1.14
CA PRO A 28 1.28 -6.60 -0.46
C PRO A 28 1.46 -7.93 -1.23
N GLY A 29 0.85 -8.05 -2.41
CA GLY A 29 0.72 -9.31 -3.13
C GLY A 29 -0.36 -10.20 -2.51
N TYR A 30 -0.31 -11.50 -2.83
CA TYR A 30 -1.29 -12.46 -2.35
C TYR A 30 -0.77 -13.21 -1.12
N VAL A 31 -1.09 -12.65 0.05
CA VAL A 31 -0.52 -13.04 1.35
C VAL A 31 -1.43 -14.04 2.08
N LYS A 32 -0.82 -14.99 2.80
CA LYS A 32 -1.47 -15.93 3.71
C LYS A 32 -1.99 -15.17 4.93
N THR A 33 -3.29 -14.93 4.94
CA THR A 33 -4.02 -14.26 6.02
C THR A 33 -5.42 -14.87 6.12
N ASP A 34 -6.18 -14.52 7.15
CA ASP A 34 -7.57 -14.99 7.29
C ASP A 34 -8.47 -14.52 6.14
N ILE A 35 -8.20 -13.33 5.58
CA ILE A 35 -8.88 -12.82 4.36
C ILE A 35 -8.71 -13.78 3.18
N THR A 36 -7.58 -14.48 3.10
CA THR A 36 -7.26 -15.43 2.05
C THR A 36 -7.47 -16.88 2.48
N ALA A 37 -8.15 -17.08 3.63
CA ALA A 37 -8.37 -18.38 4.27
C ALA A 37 -7.08 -19.20 4.46
N ASN A 38 -5.95 -18.52 4.69
CA ASN A 38 -4.64 -19.13 4.87
C ASN A 38 -4.17 -20.05 3.71
N THR A 39 -4.69 -19.85 2.49
CA THR A 39 -4.46 -20.73 1.34
C THR A 39 -3.13 -20.51 0.60
N ARG A 40 -2.25 -19.61 1.05
CA ARG A 40 -1.12 -19.12 0.25
C ARG A 40 0.25 -19.21 0.93
N LEU A 41 1.28 -18.96 0.11
CA LEU A 41 2.69 -19.16 0.44
C LEU A 41 3.34 -17.93 1.09
N LEU A 42 3.01 -16.71 0.65
CA LEU A 42 3.61 -15.49 1.19
C LEU A 42 3.10 -15.26 2.61
N THR A 43 4.00 -15.17 3.60
CA THR A 43 3.64 -14.97 5.00
C THR A 43 4.07 -13.57 5.44
N ALA A 44 5.15 -13.46 6.21
CA ALA A 44 5.71 -12.19 6.65
C ALA A 44 6.20 -11.31 5.47
N GLU A 45 6.57 -11.93 4.34
CA GLU A 45 7.07 -11.25 3.14
C GLU A 45 6.05 -10.25 2.58
N GLY A 46 4.76 -10.46 2.82
CA GLY A 46 3.70 -9.54 2.40
C GLY A 46 3.81 -8.14 3.02
N ALA A 47 4.48 -8.00 4.16
CA ALA A 47 4.70 -6.71 4.81
C ALA A 47 5.87 -5.92 4.20
N ALA A 48 6.76 -6.57 3.45
CA ALA A 48 8.03 -5.97 3.02
C ALA A 48 7.83 -4.70 2.18
N SER A 49 6.85 -4.68 1.27
CA SER A 49 6.57 -3.51 0.43
C SER A 49 6.05 -2.32 1.25
N ALA A 50 5.17 -2.58 2.22
CA ALA A 50 4.64 -1.55 3.11
C ALA A 50 5.73 -0.98 4.03
N VAL A 51 6.54 -1.84 4.64
CA VAL A 51 7.65 -1.42 5.52
C VAL A 51 8.70 -0.66 4.74
N LYS A 52 9.09 -1.13 3.55
CA LYS A 52 10.04 -0.44 2.68
C LYS A 52 9.57 0.97 2.37
N LEU A 53 8.31 1.15 1.98
CA LEU A 53 7.74 2.45 1.68
C LEU A 53 7.72 3.37 2.92
N ALA A 54 7.36 2.85 4.09
CA ALA A 54 7.29 3.62 5.33
C ALA A 54 8.66 4.12 5.81
N LEU A 55 9.75 3.42 5.45
CA LEU A 55 11.12 3.76 5.85
C LEU A 55 11.85 4.64 4.83
N LEU A 56 11.23 4.99 3.69
CA LEU A 56 11.86 5.87 2.71
C LEU A 56 11.88 7.32 3.22
N SER A 57 13.07 7.91 3.26
CA SER A 57 13.28 9.30 3.70
C SER A 57 12.74 10.34 2.73
N ASN A 58 12.61 10.00 1.44
CA ASN A 58 12.04 10.88 0.42
C ASN A 58 11.39 10.06 -0.71
N ALA A 59 10.21 9.50 -0.44
CA ALA A 59 9.46 8.74 -1.44
C ALA A 59 8.69 9.67 -2.39
N SER A 60 8.53 9.25 -3.64
CA SER A 60 7.49 9.81 -4.49
C SER A 60 6.12 9.59 -3.84
N SER A 61 5.27 10.61 -3.87
CA SER A 61 3.95 10.62 -3.20
C SER A 61 2.82 10.53 -4.24
N GLY A 62 1.70 9.91 -3.88
CA GLY A 62 0.52 9.76 -4.72
C GLY A 62 0.53 8.57 -5.69
N LEU A 63 1.35 7.55 -5.42
CA LEU A 63 1.51 6.37 -6.28
C LEU A 63 0.79 5.12 -5.72
N PHE A 64 0.58 4.16 -6.62
CA PHE A 64 0.16 2.78 -6.37
C PHE A 64 0.81 1.86 -7.40
#